data_AF-A0A2S8BP72-F1
#
_entry.id   AF-A0A2S8BP72-F1
#
_cell.length_a   1.000
_cell.length_b   1.000
_cell.length_c   1.000
_cell.angle_alpha   90.00
_cell.angle_beta   90.00
_cell.angle_gamma   90.00
#
_symmetry.space_group_name_H-M   'P 1'
#
loop_
_entity.id
_entity.type
_entity.pdbx_description
1 polymer ?
#
loop_
_entity_poly.entity_id
_entity_poly.type
_entity_poly.pdbx_seq_one_letter_code
_entity_poly.pdbx_strand_id
1 'polypeptide(L)'
;MGDTLTAGKKLIKGESLTSNNGAYTLTLQDDGNLVLAVRGKAIWSTGTNGQDVVRAEVQPDGNFVLYTADKPVWHTDTKGKKDVKLVLQDDRNLVLYAKDGAAWSTKTETDAPPPPAPEAEAPAEEAAPRRGTGRRDRDRAGAGTGAPGADLHGGLRRHAVGHRRAVLR
;
A
#
# COMPACT_ATOMS: atom_id res chain seq x y z
N MET A 1 18.30 -1.77 1.62
CA MET A 1 18.21 -2.86 0.63
C MET A 1 18.28 -2.23 -0.76
N GLY A 2 18.80 -2.93 -1.78
CA GLY A 2 18.78 -2.44 -3.17
C GLY A 2 17.47 -2.76 -3.89
N ASP A 3 17.51 -2.74 -5.21
CA ASP A 3 16.43 -3.15 -6.11
C ASP A 3 16.33 -4.68 -6.29
N THR A 4 17.35 -5.42 -5.85
CA THR A 4 17.55 -6.83 -6.16
C THR A 4 17.61 -7.70 -4.90
N LEU A 5 16.92 -8.85 -4.94
CA LEU A 5 16.99 -9.93 -3.97
C LEU A 5 17.53 -11.20 -4.64
N THR A 6 18.72 -11.64 -4.27
CA THR A 6 19.35 -12.84 -4.85
C THR A 6 18.91 -14.12 -4.17
N ALA A 7 19.17 -15.27 -4.79
CA ALA A 7 18.94 -16.58 -4.18
C ALA A 7 19.48 -16.70 -2.73
N GLY A 8 18.67 -17.29 -1.86
CA GLY A 8 18.91 -17.43 -0.41
C GLY A 8 18.65 -16.16 0.41
N LYS A 9 18.34 -15.02 -0.23
CA LYS A 9 17.95 -13.79 0.46
C LYS A 9 16.43 -13.73 0.61
N LYS A 10 16.01 -13.00 1.63
CA LYS A 10 14.62 -12.82 2.02
C LYS A 10 14.36 -11.37 2.42
N LEU A 11 13.10 -10.97 2.30
CA LEU A 11 12.53 -9.85 3.03
C LEU A 11 11.78 -10.40 4.23
N ILE A 12 11.92 -9.75 5.38
CA ILE A 12 11.04 -9.92 6.53
C ILE A 12 10.04 -8.77 6.62
N LYS A 13 9.07 -8.87 7.54
CA LYS A 13 8.07 -7.80 7.77
C LYS A 13 8.75 -6.44 7.96
N GLY A 14 8.21 -5.42 7.29
CA GLY A 14 8.71 -4.05 7.27
C GLY A 14 9.86 -3.80 6.30
N GLU A 15 10.49 -4.84 5.73
CA GLU A 15 11.56 -4.67 4.76
C GLU A 15 11.03 -4.47 3.34
N SER A 16 11.82 -3.73 2.55
CA SER A 16 11.47 -3.37 1.18
C SER A 16 12.63 -3.51 0.22
N LEU A 17 12.33 -3.76 -1.05
CA LEU A 17 13.17 -3.39 -2.19
C LEU A 17 12.72 -2.03 -2.72
N THR A 18 13.66 -1.29 -3.31
CA THR A 18 13.37 0.01 -3.93
C THR A 18 14.04 0.05 -5.29
N SER A 19 13.31 0.48 -6.32
CA SER A 19 13.85 0.65 -7.67
C SER A 19 14.96 1.71 -7.69
N ASN A 20 15.84 1.67 -8.68
CA ASN A 20 17.00 2.59 -8.76
C ASN A 20 16.56 4.05 -8.95
N ASN A 21 15.42 4.29 -9.59
CA ASN A 21 14.81 5.61 -9.71
C ASN A 21 14.04 6.06 -8.45
N GLY A 22 13.96 5.22 -7.41
CA GLY A 22 13.31 5.51 -6.13
C GLY A 22 11.80 5.69 -6.18
N ALA A 23 11.14 5.41 -7.32
CA ALA A 23 9.71 5.61 -7.49
C ALA A 23 8.87 4.42 -7.01
N TYR A 24 9.44 3.21 -7.08
CA TYR A 24 8.75 1.97 -6.80
C TYR A 24 9.34 1.26 -5.59
N THR A 25 8.46 0.70 -4.78
CA THR A 25 8.84 -0.04 -3.59
C THR A 25 8.05 -1.34 -3.50
N LEU A 26 8.74 -2.45 -3.31
CA LEU A 26 8.14 -3.73 -2.95
C LEU A 26 8.35 -3.96 -1.46
N THR A 27 7.28 -4.05 -0.67
CA THR A 27 7.36 -4.15 0.80
C THR A 27 6.58 -5.34 1.31
N LEU A 28 7.18 -6.14 2.19
CA LEU A 28 6.44 -7.12 2.98
C LEU A 28 5.85 -6.39 4.19
N GLN A 29 4.56 -6.10 4.15
CA GLN A 29 3.87 -5.32 5.17
C GLN A 29 3.62 -6.15 6.44
N ASP A 30 3.36 -5.48 7.56
CA ASP A 30 3.14 -6.13 8.86
C ASP A 30 1.89 -7.03 8.90
N ASP A 31 0.90 -6.71 8.07
CA ASP A 31 -0.32 -7.49 7.87
C ASP A 31 -0.08 -8.80 7.08
N GLY A 32 1.16 -9.04 6.61
CA GLY A 32 1.54 -10.22 5.85
C GLY A 32 1.33 -10.09 4.34
N ASN A 33 0.97 -8.92 3.82
CA ASN A 33 0.84 -8.70 2.39
C ASN A 33 2.18 -8.24 1.78
N LEU A 34 2.56 -8.82 0.64
CA LEU A 34 3.68 -8.30 -0.15
C LEU A 34 3.09 -7.35 -1.20
N VAL A 35 3.44 -6.07 -1.10
CA VAL A 35 2.83 -4.99 -1.89
C VAL A 35 3.87 -4.27 -2.71
N LEU A 36 3.61 -4.16 -4.00
CA LEU A 36 4.31 -3.24 -4.89
C LEU A 36 3.53 -1.92 -4.95
N ALA A 37 4.22 -0.82 -4.68
CA ALA A 37 3.65 0.51 -4.66
C ALA A 37 4.46 1.50 -5.49
N VAL A 38 3.78 2.53 -5.99
CA VAL A 38 4.38 3.73 -6.59
C VAL A 38 4.09 4.91 -5.68
N ARG A 39 5.14 5.56 -5.15
CA ARG A 39 4.99 6.69 -4.20
C ARG A 39 3.97 6.43 -3.07
N GLY A 40 4.00 5.23 -2.49
CA GLY A 40 3.09 4.82 -1.42
C GLY A 40 1.69 4.34 -1.86
N LYS A 41 1.32 4.50 -3.14
CA LYS A 41 0.08 3.96 -3.69
C LYS A 41 0.28 2.52 -4.17
N ALA A 42 -0.45 1.57 -3.58
CA ALA A 42 -0.43 0.17 -4.01
C ALA A 42 -0.90 0.01 -5.46
N ILE A 43 -0.17 -0.79 -6.24
CA ILE A 43 -0.46 -1.10 -7.65
C ILE A 43 -0.54 -2.60 -7.92
N TRP A 44 0.10 -3.42 -7.10
CA TRP A 44 0.02 -4.88 -7.14
C TRP A 44 0.26 -5.45 -5.74
N SER A 45 -0.32 -6.61 -5.46
CA SER A 45 -0.06 -7.33 -4.21
C SER A 45 -0.25 -8.84 -4.37
N THR A 46 0.34 -9.63 -3.47
CA THR A 46 0.12 -11.08 -3.38
C THR A 46 -1.26 -11.45 -2.83
N GLY A 47 -1.95 -10.53 -2.16
CA GLY A 47 -3.25 -10.79 -1.53
C GLY A 47 -3.14 -11.69 -0.30
N THR A 48 -2.00 -11.63 0.39
CA THR A 48 -1.70 -12.47 1.57
C THR A 48 -1.95 -11.76 2.90
N ASN A 49 -2.68 -10.63 2.87
CA ASN A 49 -3.07 -9.89 4.06
C ASN A 49 -3.86 -10.78 5.04
N GLY A 50 -3.53 -10.71 6.33
CA GLY A 50 -4.15 -11.49 7.40
C GLY A 50 -3.75 -12.97 7.43
N GLN A 51 -2.77 -13.39 6.62
CA GLN A 51 -2.28 -14.78 6.63
C GLN A 51 -1.01 -14.97 7.48
N ASP A 52 -0.57 -13.96 8.22
CA ASP A 52 0.63 -14.02 9.06
C ASP A 52 1.92 -14.41 8.32
N VAL A 53 2.08 -13.90 7.09
CA VAL A 53 3.34 -14.05 6.33
C VAL A 53 4.46 -13.34 7.08
N VAL A 54 5.56 -14.05 7.35
CA VAL A 54 6.71 -13.53 8.10
C VAL A 54 7.93 -13.29 7.20
N ARG A 55 7.99 -13.94 6.03
CA ARG A 55 9.07 -13.74 5.07
C ARG A 55 8.65 -13.97 3.63
N ALA A 56 9.30 -13.27 2.72
CA ALA A 56 9.28 -13.51 1.29
C ALA A 56 10.71 -13.84 0.83
N GLU A 57 10.93 -15.01 0.23
CA GLU A 57 12.27 -15.57 0.01
C GLU A 57 12.47 -16.00 -1.44
N VAL A 58 13.60 -15.60 -2.03
CA VAL A 58 14.07 -16.16 -3.31
C VAL A 58 14.87 -17.40 -2.97
N GLN A 59 14.31 -18.56 -3.26
CA GLN A 59 14.89 -19.84 -2.87
C GLN A 59 16.01 -20.28 -3.83
N PRO A 60 17.02 -21.01 -3.33
CA PRO A 60 18.05 -21.60 -4.20
C PRO A 60 17.51 -22.59 -5.23
N ASP A 61 16.30 -23.11 -5.04
CA ASP A 61 15.65 -24.04 -5.98
C ASP A 61 14.98 -23.35 -7.18
N GLY A 62 15.06 -22.02 -7.26
CA GLY A 62 14.54 -21.23 -8.36
C GLY A 62 13.16 -20.60 -8.13
N ASN A 63 12.55 -20.83 -6.96
CA ASN A 63 11.23 -20.32 -6.66
C ASN A 63 11.28 -19.02 -5.84
N PHE A 64 10.29 -18.16 -5.98
CA PHE A 64 10.06 -17.06 -5.04
C PHE A 64 8.79 -17.34 -4.25
N VAL A 65 8.90 -17.36 -2.92
CA VAL A 65 7.86 -17.92 -2.04
C VAL A 65 7.64 -17.06 -0.81
N LEU A 66 6.36 -16.86 -0.46
CA LEU A 66 5.94 -16.25 0.80
C LEU A 66 5.59 -17.34 1.81
N TYR A 67 6.08 -17.16 3.03
CA TYR A 67 5.91 -18.11 4.12
C TYR A 67 5.29 -17.44 5.34
N THR A 68 4.36 -18.15 5.96
CA THR A 68 4.06 -17.96 7.39
C THR A 68 5.18 -18.58 8.23
N ALA A 69 5.02 -18.60 9.56
CA ALA A 69 5.93 -19.35 10.43
C ALA A 69 6.02 -20.84 10.04
N ASP A 70 4.92 -21.43 9.58
CA ASP A 70 4.80 -22.88 9.44
C ASP A 70 4.81 -23.36 7.99
N LYS A 71 4.25 -22.58 7.04
CA LYS A 71 3.96 -23.08 5.68
C LYS A 71 4.08 -22.01 4.60
N PRO A 72 4.34 -22.41 3.34
CA PRO A 72 4.21 -21.51 2.20
C PRO A 72 2.73 -21.18 1.96
N VAL A 73 2.44 -19.94 1.55
CA VAL A 73 1.08 -19.49 1.23
C VAL A 73 0.94 -18.89 -0.16
N TRP A 74 2.05 -18.50 -0.78
CA TRP A 74 2.07 -18.00 -2.16
C TRP A 74 3.43 -18.29 -2.79
N HIS A 75 3.47 -18.56 -4.10
CA HIS A 75 4.71 -18.76 -4.85
C HIS A 75 4.58 -18.40 -6.34
N THR A 76 5.72 -18.24 -7.01
CA THR A 76 5.79 -17.97 -8.46
C THR A 76 5.67 -19.22 -9.34
N ASP A 77 5.77 -20.41 -8.76
CA ASP A 77 5.72 -21.70 -9.47
C ASP A 77 6.88 -21.88 -10.48
N THR A 78 8.07 -21.43 -10.09
CA THR A 78 9.27 -21.42 -10.93
C THR A 78 10.36 -22.37 -10.43
N LYS A 79 9.98 -23.40 -9.68
CA LYS A 79 10.93 -24.39 -9.16
C LYS A 79 11.71 -25.06 -10.30
N GLY A 80 13.01 -25.27 -10.08
CA GLY A 80 13.94 -25.85 -11.04
C GLY A 80 14.72 -24.82 -11.87
N LYS A 81 14.36 -23.53 -11.77
CA LYS A 81 15.15 -22.44 -12.35
C LYS A 81 16.47 -22.25 -11.58
N LYS A 82 17.51 -21.82 -12.29
CA LYS A 82 18.87 -21.67 -11.75
C LYS A 82 19.32 -20.21 -11.81
N ASP A 83 20.27 -19.86 -10.95
CA ASP A 83 20.88 -18.52 -10.87
C ASP A 83 19.83 -17.42 -10.75
N VAL A 84 18.86 -17.63 -9.86
CA VAL A 84 17.69 -16.77 -9.73
C VAL A 84 17.96 -15.50 -8.92
N LYS A 85 17.33 -14.41 -9.37
CA LYS A 85 17.27 -13.13 -8.67
C LYS A 85 15.95 -12.43 -8.96
N LEU A 86 15.35 -11.86 -7.92
CA LEU A 86 14.17 -11.01 -8.04
C LEU A 86 14.63 -9.56 -8.16
N VAL A 87 14.16 -8.84 -9.17
CA VAL A 87 14.59 -7.47 -9.49
C VAL A 87 13.36 -6.58 -9.61
N LEU A 88 13.35 -5.48 -8.86
CA LEU A 88 12.38 -4.40 -9.00
C LEU A 88 12.91 -3.35 -9.98
N GLN A 89 12.31 -3.28 -11.15
CA GLN A 89 12.80 -2.48 -12.27
C GLN A 89 12.25 -1.04 -12.24
N ASP A 90 12.95 -0.14 -12.93
CA ASP A 90 12.57 1.27 -13.08
C ASP A 90 11.37 1.50 -14.01
N ASP A 91 10.87 0.44 -14.65
CA ASP A 91 9.67 0.43 -15.48
C ASP A 91 8.43 -0.04 -14.71
N ARG A 92 8.50 -0.14 -13.37
CA ARG A 92 7.45 -0.62 -12.45
C ARG A 92 7.31 -2.15 -12.40
N ASN A 93 8.07 -2.92 -13.16
CA ASN A 93 7.93 -4.37 -13.16
C ASN A 93 8.74 -5.03 -12.03
N LEU A 94 8.19 -6.08 -11.45
CA LEU A 94 8.92 -6.97 -10.55
C LEU A 94 9.13 -8.30 -11.28
N VAL A 95 10.38 -8.65 -11.52
CA VAL A 95 10.75 -9.80 -12.37
C VAL A 95 11.66 -10.76 -11.62
N LEU A 96 11.30 -12.05 -11.64
CA LEU A 96 12.18 -13.12 -11.24
C LEU A 96 12.98 -13.56 -12.47
N TYR A 97 14.24 -13.17 -12.53
CA TYR A 97 15.18 -13.64 -13.53
C TYR A 97 15.80 -14.96 -13.12
N ALA A 98 16.07 -15.80 -14.11
CA ALA A 98 16.88 -17.01 -14.02
C ALA A 98 17.95 -16.95 -15.12
N LYS A 99 18.85 -17.95 -15.13
CA LYS A 99 19.87 -18.10 -16.17
C LYS A 99 19.31 -18.02 -17.60
N ASP A 100 18.15 -18.62 -17.83
CA ASP A 100 17.54 -18.73 -19.16
C ASP A 100 16.62 -17.55 -19.51
N GLY A 101 16.61 -16.49 -18.69
CA GLY A 101 15.78 -15.29 -18.88
C GLY A 101 14.73 -15.09 -17.78
N ALA A 102 13.68 -14.32 -18.07
CA ALA A 102 12.61 -14.06 -17.12
C ALA A 102 11.77 -15.32 -16.87
N ALA A 103 11.71 -15.76 -15.61
CA ALA A 103 10.93 -16.92 -15.20
C ALA A 103 9.50 -16.55 -14.79
N TRP A 104 9.32 -15.36 -14.21
CA TRP A 104 8.03 -14.82 -13.79
C TRP A 104 8.08 -13.29 -13.70
N SER A 105 6.95 -12.62 -13.88
CA SER A 105 6.80 -11.18 -13.63
C SER A 105 5.42 -10.82 -13.11
N THR A 106 5.31 -9.65 -12.45
CA THR A 106 4.02 -9.06 -12.06
C THR A 106 3.21 -8.53 -13.24
N LYS A 107 3.84 -8.38 -14.42
CA LYS A 107 3.25 -7.78 -15.63
C LYS A 107 2.76 -6.35 -15.38
N THR A 108 3.50 -5.62 -14.56
CA THR A 108 3.19 -4.25 -14.19
C THR A 108 4.06 -3.25 -14.93
N GLU A 109 4.83 -3.64 -15.93
CA GLU A 109 5.63 -2.71 -16.73
C GLU A 109 4.80 -1.52 -17.28
N THR A 110 5.43 -0.36 -17.43
CA THR A 110 4.85 0.81 -18.09
C THR A 110 5.91 1.73 -18.66
N ASP A 111 5.62 2.31 -19.81
CA ASP A 111 6.43 3.37 -20.41
C ASP A 111 6.09 4.77 -19.86
N ALA A 112 5.04 4.89 -19.05
CA ALA A 112 4.68 6.15 -18.43
C ALA A 112 5.73 6.53 -17.38
N PRO A 113 6.19 7.80 -17.35
CA PRO A 113 7.11 8.24 -16.31
C PRO A 113 6.44 8.09 -14.93
N PRO A 114 7.21 7.73 -13.89
CA PRO A 114 6.66 7.63 -12.55
C PRO A 114 6.07 9.00 -12.13
N PRO A 115 5.00 9.00 -11.32
CA PRO A 115 4.51 10.23 -10.70
C PRO A 115 5.66 10.98 -10.01
N PRO A 116 5.62 12.33 -10.03
CA PRO A 116 6.60 13.13 -9.29
C PRO A 116 6.68 12.62 -7.86
N ALA A 117 7.88 12.68 -7.27
CA ALA A 117 8.02 12.41 -5.85
C ALA A 117 7.05 13.33 -5.08
N PRO A 118 6.43 12.86 -3.99
CA PRO A 118 5.74 13.77 -3.09
C PRO A 118 6.77 14.81 -2.70
N GLU A 119 6.58 16.00 -3.25
CA GLU A 119 7.43 17.16 -3.04
C GLU A 119 7.43 17.37 -1.54
N ALA A 120 8.61 17.48 -0.92
CA ALA A 120 8.71 17.80 0.48
C ALA A 120 7.88 19.07 0.69
N GLU A 121 6.71 18.93 1.31
CA GLU A 121 5.86 20.05 1.66
C GLU A 121 6.76 21.02 2.44
N ALA A 122 7.09 22.16 1.83
CA ALA A 122 7.66 23.28 2.54
C ALA A 122 6.78 23.49 3.78
N PRO A 123 7.37 23.65 4.98
CA PRO A 123 6.61 23.61 6.21
C PRO A 123 5.47 24.60 6.12
N ALA A 124 4.25 24.09 6.30
CA ALA A 124 3.04 24.89 6.37
C ALA A 124 3.30 26.05 7.33
N GLU A 125 3.24 27.26 6.76
CA GLU A 125 3.36 28.52 7.44
C GLU A 125 2.45 28.50 8.67
N GLU A 126 3.11 28.56 9.82
CA GLU A 126 2.55 28.78 11.14
C GLU A 126 1.38 29.76 11.06
N ALA A 127 0.16 29.25 11.29
CA ALA A 127 -1.03 30.08 11.43
C ALA A 127 -0.84 31.00 12.65
N ALA A 128 -0.26 32.16 12.41
CA ALA A 128 -0.13 33.21 13.40
C ALA A 128 -1.54 33.57 13.92
N PRO A 129 -1.80 33.51 15.25
CA PRO A 129 -3.03 34.07 15.77
C PRO A 129 -2.94 35.59 15.59
N ARG A 130 -3.69 36.14 14.62
CA ARG A 130 -3.91 37.59 14.54
C ARG A 130 -4.62 37.99 15.84
N ARG A 131 -3.83 38.61 16.72
CA ARG A 131 -4.25 39.23 17.97
C ARG A 131 -5.55 40.00 17.75
N GLY A 132 -6.59 39.60 18.47
CA GLY A 132 -7.82 40.36 18.59
C GLY A 132 -7.50 41.77 19.05
N THR A 133 -7.84 42.76 18.22
CA THR A 133 -7.82 44.16 18.58
C THR A 133 -8.96 44.42 19.57
N GLY A 134 -8.64 44.35 20.85
CA GLY A 134 -9.48 44.90 21.89
C GLY A 134 -9.54 46.43 21.74
N ARG A 135 -10.70 46.96 21.32
CA ARG A 135 -11.13 48.31 21.68
C ARG A 135 -12.56 48.25 22.20
N ARG A 136 -12.67 48.79 23.41
CA ARG A 136 -13.89 48.99 24.20
C ARG A 136 -14.78 50.02 23.49
N ASP A 137 -16.09 49.87 23.66
CA ASP A 137 -17.05 50.86 24.17
C ASP A 137 -18.47 50.35 23.80
N ARG A 138 -19.27 49.90 24.76
CA ARG A 138 -20.18 50.64 25.66
C ARG A 138 -21.57 50.83 25.02
N ASP A 139 -22.59 50.63 25.86
CA ASP A 139 -24.03 50.89 25.68
C ASP A 139 -24.82 49.81 24.91
N ARG A 140 -26.05 49.42 25.24
CA ARG A 140 -26.98 49.64 26.37
C ARG A 140 -28.19 48.72 26.14
N ALA A 141 -28.81 48.28 27.23
CA ALA A 141 -30.04 47.50 27.41
C ALA A 141 -31.10 47.45 26.28
N GLY A 142 -31.74 46.27 26.14
CA GLY A 142 -33.05 46.10 25.50
C GLY A 142 -33.53 44.63 25.50
N ALA A 143 -34.56 44.34 26.27
CA ALA A 143 -35.16 43.01 26.48
C ALA A 143 -35.95 42.48 25.27
N GLY A 144 -36.11 41.15 25.16
CA GLY A 144 -37.00 40.51 24.20
C GLY A 144 -37.08 38.98 24.37
N THR A 145 -38.14 38.54 25.02
CA THR A 145 -38.62 37.16 25.27
C THR A 145 -38.86 36.30 24.02
N GLY A 146 -38.66 34.97 24.13
CA GLY A 146 -39.29 33.98 23.26
C GLY A 146 -38.62 32.59 23.22
N ALA A 147 -39.24 31.60 23.87
CA ALA A 147 -39.14 30.16 23.59
C ALA A 147 -40.57 29.65 23.28
N PRO A 148 -40.88 28.37 22.95
CA PRO A 148 -40.12 27.20 22.44
C PRO A 148 -40.86 26.49 21.24
N GLY A 149 -40.33 25.37 20.72
CA GLY A 149 -41.08 24.40 19.88
C GLY A 149 -40.16 23.52 19.01
N ALA A 150 -39.99 22.22 19.32
CA ALA A 150 -40.84 21.08 18.89
C ALA A 150 -40.64 20.77 17.39
N ASP A 151 -39.94 19.72 16.98
CA ASP A 151 -40.30 18.29 16.98
C ASP A 151 -40.41 17.80 15.51
N LEU A 152 -40.35 16.47 15.35
CA LEU A 152 -40.83 15.66 14.22
C LEU A 152 -39.83 15.17 13.14
N HIS A 153 -39.43 13.91 13.37
CA HIS A 153 -39.83 12.72 12.59
C HIS A 153 -39.09 12.32 11.30
N GLY A 154 -38.84 11.00 11.28
CA GLY A 154 -38.80 10.16 10.07
C GLY A 154 -37.39 9.64 9.79
N GLY A 155 -37.07 8.36 9.89
CA GLY A 155 -37.91 7.18 9.71
C GLY A 155 -37.13 6.20 8.84
N LEU A 156 -36.87 5.03 9.41
CA LEU A 156 -36.37 3.78 8.82
C LEU A 156 -36.46 3.62 7.29
N ARG A 157 -35.46 2.91 6.71
CA ARG A 157 -35.69 1.55 6.17
C ARG A 157 -34.38 0.81 5.83
N ARG A 158 -34.38 -0.44 6.28
CA ARG A 158 -33.46 -1.54 5.94
C ARG A 158 -33.75 -2.06 4.53
N HIS A 159 -32.76 -2.70 3.89
CA HIS A 159 -32.83 -3.98 3.14
C HIS A 159 -31.50 -4.14 2.39
N ALA A 160 -30.61 -5.08 2.72
CA ALA A 160 -30.65 -6.54 2.51
C ALA A 160 -29.93 -6.99 1.22
N VAL A 161 -28.82 -7.71 1.44
CA VAL A 161 -28.38 -8.99 0.85
C VAL A 161 -28.50 -9.19 -0.67
N GLY A 162 -27.35 -9.56 -1.28
CA GLY A 162 -27.28 -10.25 -2.57
C GLY A 162 -25.98 -11.03 -2.76
N HIS A 163 -25.96 -12.30 -2.32
CA HIS A 163 -24.98 -13.31 -2.72
C HIS A 163 -25.13 -13.69 -4.21
N ARG A 164 -24.01 -14.06 -4.86
CA ARG A 164 -23.87 -15.14 -5.89
C ARG A 164 -22.39 -15.27 -6.26
N ARG A 165 -21.68 -16.32 -5.82
CA ARG A 165 -21.54 -17.70 -6.35
C ARG A 165 -20.65 -17.84 -7.60
N ALA A 166 -19.73 -18.78 -7.46
CA ALA A 166 -18.69 -19.24 -8.37
C ALA A 166 -19.21 -19.89 -9.66
N VAL A 167 -18.32 -19.93 -10.68
CA VAL A 167 -18.34 -20.92 -11.75
C VAL A 167 -16.91 -21.41 -12.00
N LEU A 168 -16.66 -22.69 -11.74
CA LEU A 168 -15.58 -23.46 -12.35
C LEU A 168 -16.02 -23.93 -13.74
N ARG A 169 -15.08 -24.00 -14.68
CA ARG A 169 -15.02 -25.02 -15.72
C ARG A 169 -13.57 -25.45 -15.91
#